data_AF-A0A8C6NJ77-F1
#
_entry.id   AF-A0A8C6NJ77-F1
#
_cell.length_a   1.000
_cell.length_b   1.000
_cell.length_c   1.000
_cell.angle_alpha   90.00
_cell.angle_beta   90.00
_cell.angle_gamma   90.00
#
_symmetry.space_group_name_H-M   'P 1'
#
loop_
_entity.id
_entity.type
_entity.pdbx_description
1 polymer ?
#
loop_
_entity_poly.entity_id
_entity_poly.type
_entity_poly.pdbx_seq_one_letter_code
_entity_poly.pdbx_strand_id
1 'polypeptide(L)'
;MAATPQSHRNVFKFILTHFLDLHRTALIDRVKDTAHLLDRLLDINLISNEKYDAIRARTQAEHEQMRDILRCVDSSGQQGKDSFLKILKGMKNLKPLLLELEESREEDMI
;
A
#
# COMPACT_ATOMS: atom_id res chain seq x y z
N MET A 1 23.57 -16.85 23.11
CA MET A 1 23.22 -17.06 21.69
C MET A 1 22.34 -15.90 21.27
N ALA A 2 22.89 -14.94 20.51
CA ALA A 2 22.14 -13.79 20.03
C ALA A 2 21.18 -14.24 18.92
N ALA A 3 19.86 -14.02 19.10
CA ALA A 3 18.89 -14.22 18.03
C ALA A 3 19.29 -13.33 16.84
N THR A 4 19.49 -13.96 15.68
CA THR A 4 19.93 -13.26 14.47
C THR A 4 18.84 -12.29 13.98
N PRO A 5 19.19 -11.05 13.57
CA PRO A 5 18.22 -10.05 13.07
C PRO A 5 17.39 -10.49 11.85
N GLN A 6 17.78 -11.58 11.20
CA GLN A 6 17.12 -12.13 10.02
C GLN A 6 15.72 -12.70 10.30
N SER A 7 15.46 -13.26 11.50
CA SER A 7 14.18 -13.93 11.79
C SER A 7 13.01 -12.94 11.92
N HIS A 8 13.23 -11.83 12.63
CA HIS A 8 12.24 -10.74 12.75
C HIS A 8 11.97 -10.08 11.39
N ARG A 9 12.99 -9.95 10.54
CA ARG A 9 12.84 -9.42 9.18
C ARG A 9 11.92 -10.31 8.33
N ASN A 10 11.97 -11.63 8.49
CA ASN A 10 11.16 -12.57 7.71
C ASN A 10 9.70 -12.68 8.19
N VAL A 11 9.45 -12.59 9.50
CA VAL A 11 8.09 -12.60 10.05
C VAL A 11 7.38 -11.28 9.73
N PHE A 12 8.04 -10.14 9.96
CA PHE A 12 7.48 -8.83 9.62
C PHE A 12 7.22 -8.70 8.10
N LYS A 13 8.12 -9.27 7.29
CA LYS A 13 7.97 -9.38 5.83
C LYS A 13 6.69 -10.09 5.41
N PHE A 14 6.28 -11.17 6.09
CA PHE A 14 5.04 -11.90 5.79
C PHE A 14 3.77 -11.13 6.18
N ILE A 15 3.83 -10.39 7.31
CA ILE A 15 2.68 -9.64 7.83
C ILE A 15 2.34 -8.43 6.94
N LEU A 16 3.36 -7.77 6.36
CA LEU A 16 3.19 -6.59 5.52
C LEU A 16 2.54 -6.91 4.17
N THR A 17 3.00 -7.97 3.50
CA THR A 17 2.36 -8.48 2.28
C THR A 17 0.94 -8.91 2.56
N HIS A 18 0.73 -9.65 3.65
CA HIS A 18 -0.60 -10.12 4.01
C HIS A 18 -1.57 -8.97 4.27
N PHE A 19 -1.15 -7.86 4.89
CA PHE A 19 -2.00 -6.69 5.08
C PHE A 19 -2.45 -6.06 3.75
N LEU A 20 -1.51 -5.77 2.84
CA LEU A 20 -1.87 -5.14 1.56
C LEU A 20 -2.73 -6.05 0.69
N ASP A 21 -2.45 -7.35 0.69
CA ASP A 21 -3.17 -8.33 -0.11
C ASP A 21 -4.57 -8.59 0.48
N LEU A 22 -4.69 -8.65 1.82
CA LEU A 22 -5.96 -8.82 2.54
C LEU A 22 -6.89 -7.61 2.37
N HIS A 23 -6.36 -6.41 2.56
CA HIS A 23 -7.14 -5.17 2.49
C HIS A 23 -7.17 -4.54 1.09
N ARG A 24 -6.73 -5.29 0.07
CA ARG A 24 -6.62 -4.81 -1.31
C ARG A 24 -7.94 -4.22 -1.83
N THR A 25 -9.06 -4.91 -1.59
CA THR A 25 -10.40 -4.45 -2.00
C THR A 25 -10.80 -3.17 -1.26
N ALA A 26 -10.62 -3.14 0.06
CA ALA A 26 -10.94 -1.96 0.86
C ALA A 26 -10.12 -0.74 0.45
N LEU A 27 -8.83 -0.94 0.14
CA LEU A 27 -7.96 0.11 -0.39
C LEU A 27 -8.47 0.62 -1.74
N ILE A 28 -8.84 -0.27 -2.67
CA ILE A 28 -9.40 0.13 -3.98
C ILE A 28 -10.70 0.94 -3.82
N ASP A 29 -11.56 0.54 -2.89
CA ASP A 29 -12.89 1.13 -2.80
C ASP A 29 -12.95 2.43 -1.99
N ARG A 30 -12.10 2.53 -0.97
CA ARG A 30 -12.16 3.61 0.02
C ARG A 30 -11.09 4.68 -0.19
N VAL A 31 -10.00 4.37 -0.88
CA VAL A 31 -8.98 5.38 -1.22
C VAL A 31 -9.42 6.17 -2.43
N LYS A 32 -9.85 7.42 -2.18
CA LYS A 32 -10.21 8.39 -3.23
C LYS A 32 -9.03 9.26 -3.63
N ASP A 33 -8.08 9.44 -2.72
CA ASP A 33 -6.97 10.36 -2.90
C ASP A 33 -5.79 9.74 -3.68
N THR A 34 -6.08 9.19 -4.86
CA THR A 34 -5.11 8.51 -5.73
C THR A 34 -4.07 9.48 -6.30
N ALA A 35 -4.42 10.76 -6.48
CA ALA A 35 -3.51 11.79 -6.97
C ALA A 35 -2.34 12.01 -6.00
N HIS A 36 -2.61 12.26 -4.72
CA HIS A 36 -1.54 12.42 -3.72
C HIS A 36 -0.72 11.14 -3.54
N LEU A 37 -1.35 9.96 -3.68
CA LEU A 37 -0.62 8.69 -3.67
C LEU A 37 0.34 8.57 -4.84
N LEU A 38 -0.10 8.89 -6.05
CA LEU A 38 0.75 8.87 -7.24
C LEU A 38 1.92 9.83 -7.12
N ASP A 39 1.69 11.04 -6.58
CA ASP A 39 2.76 12.02 -6.35
C ASP A 39 3.82 11.46 -5.40
N ARG A 40 3.40 10.83 -4.30
CA ARG A 40 4.31 10.20 -3.34
C ARG A 40 5.06 9.02 -3.94
N LEU A 41 4.41 8.22 -4.78
CA LEU A 41 5.02 7.08 -5.47
C LEU A 41 6.08 7.53 -6.48
N LEU A 42 5.84 8.64 -7.18
CA LEU A 42 6.79 9.23 -8.10
C LEU A 42 7.99 9.83 -7.36
N ASP A 43 7.75 10.54 -6.25
CA ASP A 43 8.79 11.16 -5.41
C ASP A 43 9.82 10.13 -4.90
N ILE A 44 9.35 8.93 -4.53
CA ILE A 44 10.23 7.83 -4.11
C ILE A 44 10.75 6.97 -5.27
N ASN A 45 10.49 7.35 -6.53
CA ASN A 45 10.86 6.61 -7.75
C ASN A 45 10.32 5.16 -7.79
N LEU A 46 9.17 4.90 -7.17
CA LEU A 46 8.53 3.57 -7.24
C LEU A 46 7.80 3.36 -8.57
N ILE A 47 7.38 4.45 -9.20
CA ILE A 47 6.83 4.50 -10.55
C ILE A 47 7.61 5.49 -11.41
N SER A 48 7.62 5.29 -12.73
CA SER A 48 8.17 6.24 -13.69
C SER A 48 7.14 7.34 -14.02
N ASN A 49 7.62 8.47 -14.57
CA ASN A 49 6.74 9.53 -15.09
C ASN A 49 5.73 8.98 -16.13
N GLU A 50 6.16 8.08 -17.01
CA GLU A 50 5.26 7.43 -17.98
C GLU A 50 4.11 6.67 -17.30
N LYS A 51 4.42 5.87 -16.27
CA LYS A 51 3.38 5.16 -15.51
C LYS A 51 2.49 6.11 -14.73
N TYR A 52 3.08 7.16 -14.17
CA TYR A 52 2.35 8.21 -13.47
C TYR A 52 1.31 8.85 -14.39
N ASP A 53 1.72 9.30 -15.58
CA ASP A 53 0.82 9.94 -16.56
C ASP A 53 -0.26 8.96 -17.04
N ALA A 54 0.11 7.69 -17.30
CA ALA A 54 -0.84 6.65 -17.72
C ALA A 54 -1.93 6.38 -16.67
N ILE A 55 -1.58 6.35 -15.37
CA ILE A 55 -2.55 6.17 -14.30
C ILE A 55 -3.34 7.47 -14.08
N ARG A 56 -2.68 8.63 -14.09
CA ARG A 56 -3.31 9.93 -13.86
C ARG A 56 -4.32 10.28 -14.96
N ALA A 57 -4.12 9.82 -16.18
CA ALA A 57 -5.06 9.97 -17.29
C ALA A 57 -6.42 9.28 -17.05
N ARG A 58 -6.53 8.34 -16.11
CA ARG A 58 -7.80 7.68 -15.72
C ARG A 58 -8.63 8.51 -14.75
N THR A 59 -8.81 9.80 -15.04
CA THR A 59 -9.41 10.81 -14.15
C THR A 59 -10.84 10.52 -13.69
N GLN A 60 -11.58 9.63 -14.36
CA GLN A 60 -12.99 9.34 -14.04
C GLN A 60 -13.20 8.11 -13.15
N ALA A 61 -12.13 7.40 -12.76
CA ALA A 61 -12.25 6.17 -11.98
C ALA A 61 -11.08 5.99 -10.98
N GLU A 62 -11.18 6.64 -9.81
CA GLU A 62 -10.20 6.50 -8.72
C GLU A 62 -9.98 5.03 -8.30
N HIS A 63 -11.02 4.21 -8.35
CA HIS A 63 -10.92 2.76 -8.10
C HIS A 63 -9.99 2.05 -9.10
N GLU A 64 -10.04 2.44 -10.38
CA GLU A 64 -9.16 1.87 -11.40
C GLU A 64 -7.72 2.35 -11.22
N GLN A 65 -7.55 3.64 -10.88
CA GLN A 65 -6.24 4.18 -10.56
C GLN A 65 -5.60 3.45 -9.38
N MET A 66 -6.36 3.23 -8.31
CA MET A 66 -5.87 2.51 -7.14
C MET A 66 -5.54 1.04 -7.46
N ARG A 67 -6.31 0.40 -8.34
CA ARG A 67 -6.01 -0.96 -8.82
C ARG A 67 -4.67 -1.02 -9.56
N ASP A 68 -4.37 -0.04 -10.42
CA ASP A 68 -3.11 0.03 -11.15
C ASP A 68 -1.94 0.43 -10.26
N ILE A 69 -2.15 1.31 -9.28
CA ILE A 69 -1.17 1.61 -8.21
C ILE A 69 -0.76 0.32 -7.50
N LEU A 70 -1.72 -0.49 -7.04
CA LEU A 70 -1.45 -1.73 -6.34
C LEU A 70 -0.69 -2.74 -7.22
N ARG A 71 -1.01 -2.82 -8.52
CA ARG A 71 -0.25 -3.65 -9.48
C ARG A 71 1.20 -3.18 -9.63
N CYS A 72 1.44 -1.87 -9.63
CA CYS A 72 2.80 -1.32 -9.67
C CYS A 72 3.57 -1.70 -8.40
N VAL A 73 2.94 -1.58 -7.25
CA VAL A 73 3.50 -1.96 -5.95
C VAL A 73 3.83 -3.46 -5.90
N ASP A 74 2.95 -4.32 -6.40
CA ASP A 74 3.18 -5.77 -6.52
C ASP A 74 4.39 -6.06 -7.44
N SER A 75 4.51 -5.35 -8.56
CA SER A 75 5.60 -5.51 -9.53
C SER A 75 6.95 -5.05 -8.99
N SER A 76 6.97 -4.07 -8.09
CA SER A 76 8.18 -3.58 -7.41
C SER A 76 8.65 -4.49 -6.27
N GLY A 77 7.96 -5.62 -6.05
CA GLY A 77 8.30 -6.61 -5.03
C GLY A 77 8.16 -6.08 -3.61
N GLN A 78 8.77 -6.79 -2.66
CA GLN A 78 8.61 -6.51 -1.23
C GLN A 78 9.03 -5.08 -0.85
N GLN A 79 10.13 -4.58 -1.40
CA GLN A 79 10.60 -3.23 -1.12
C GLN A 79 9.57 -2.18 -1.57
N GLY A 80 8.88 -2.44 -2.68
CA GLY A 80 7.77 -1.60 -3.13
C GLY A 80 6.60 -1.62 -2.16
N LYS A 81 6.20 -2.81 -1.71
CA LYS A 81 5.12 -2.99 -0.70
C LYS A 81 5.44 -2.27 0.61
N ASP A 82 6.65 -2.40 1.12
CA ASP A 82 7.08 -1.77 2.37
C ASP A 82 7.07 -0.24 2.25
N SER A 83 7.57 0.31 1.13
CA SER A 83 7.56 1.75 0.86
C SER A 83 6.14 2.28 0.69
N PHE A 84 5.28 1.55 -0.01
CA PHE A 84 3.88 1.90 -0.19
C PHE A 84 3.13 1.96 1.14
N LEU A 85 3.31 0.98 2.02
CA LEU A 85 2.68 1.00 3.33
C LEU A 85 3.17 2.17 4.20
N LYS A 86 4.47 2.53 4.11
CA LYS A 86 4.99 3.73 4.78
C LYS A 86 4.31 5.01 4.28
N ILE A 87 4.06 5.11 2.96
CA ILE A 87 3.31 6.24 2.38
C ILE A 87 1.90 6.26 2.96
N LEU A 88 1.18 5.13 2.91
CA LEU A 88 -0.18 5.02 3.45
C LEU A 88 -0.24 5.46 4.92
N LYS A 89 0.68 4.97 5.76
CA LYS A 89 0.76 5.33 7.20
C LYS A 89 1.12 6.81 7.42
N GLY A 90 1.86 7.43 6.50
CA GLY A 90 2.21 8.85 6.52
C GLY A 90 1.07 9.77 6.11
N MET A 91 0.09 9.27 5.35
CA MET A 91 -1.05 10.05 4.85
C MET A 91 -2.13 10.22 5.92
N LYS A 92 -2.29 11.45 6.43
CA LYS A 92 -3.23 11.76 7.53
C LYS A 92 -4.69 11.40 7.21
N ASN A 93 -5.10 11.54 5.95
CA ASN A 93 -6.43 11.18 5.46
C ASN A 93 -6.67 9.67 5.40
N LEU A 94 -5.61 8.86 5.29
CA LEU A 94 -5.71 7.40 5.23
C LEU A 94 -5.49 6.72 6.59
N LYS A 95 -4.98 7.44 7.59
CA LYS A 95 -4.83 6.94 8.97
C LYS A 95 -6.10 6.31 9.56
N PRO A 96 -7.29 6.96 9.53
CA PRO A 96 -8.50 6.35 10.10
C PRO A 96 -8.88 5.05 9.39
N LEU A 97 -8.72 5.00 8.05
CA LEU A 97 -8.95 3.80 7.27
C LEU A 97 -7.98 2.67 7.67
N LEU A 98 -6.70 2.99 7.85
CA LEU A 98 -5.70 1.98 8.24
C LEU A 98 -5.94 1.44 9.65
N LEU A 99 -6.35 2.29 10.59
CA LEU A 99 -6.69 1.85 11.96
C LEU A 99 -7.90 0.91 11.94
N GLU A 100 -8.94 1.23 11.19
CA GLU A 100 -10.12 0.38 11.05
C GLU A 100 -9.79 -0.99 10.42
N LEU A 101 -8.92 -0.98 9.40
CA LEU A 101 -8.46 -2.21 8.75
C LEU A 101 -7.53 -3.04 9.65
N GLU A 102 -6.79 -2.39 10.55
CA GLU A 102 -5.91 -3.04 11.54
C GLU A 102 -6.72 -3.61 12.72
N GLU A 103 -7.71 -2.89 13.24
CA GLU A 103 -8.65 -3.36 14.29
C GLU A 103 -9.54 -4.51 13.80
N SER A 104 -9.93 -4.51 12.52
CA SER A 104 -10.70 -5.62 11.92
C SER A 104 -9.95 -6.96 11.95
N ARG A 105 -8.65 -6.98 12.25
CA ARG A 105 -7.85 -8.20 12.43
C ARG A 105 -8.07 -8.87 13.80
N GLU A 106 -8.52 -8.13 14.81
CA GLU A 106 -8.58 -8.61 16.19
C GLU A 106 -9.92 -9.29 16.55
N GLU A 107 -10.98 -9.05 15.79
CA GLU A 107 -12.32 -9.58 16.07
C GLU A 107 -12.55 -11.02 15.52
N ASP A 108 -11.77 -11.47 14.53
CA ASP A 108 -11.86 -12.85 13.99
C ASP A 108 -11.03 -13.88 14.80
N MET A 109 -10.51 -13.48 15.97
CA MET A 109 -9.68 -14.31 16.85
C MET A 109 -10.31 -14.58 18.23
N ILE A 110 -11.63 -14.42 18.37
CA ILE A 110 -12.42 -14.78 19.57
C ILE A 110 -13.38 -15.93 19.27
#